data_AF-A0A7J4SMT3-F1
#
_entry.id   AF-A0A7J4SMT3-F1
#
_cell.length_a   1.000
_cell.length_b   1.000
_cell.length_c   1.000
_cell.angle_alpha   90.00
_cell.angle_beta   90.00
_cell.angle_gamma   90.00
#
_symmetry.space_group_name_H-M   'P 1'
#
loop_
_entity.id
_entity.type
_entity.pdbx_description
1 polymer ?
#
loop_
_entity_poly.entity_id
_entity_poly.type
_entity_poly.pdbx_seq_one_letter_code
_entity_poly.pdbx_strand_id
1 'polypeptide(L)'
;LLSKVVFEDLSMIVAYPVADEGKWTDAEDRKLPDAIILQSGSTARDLAYAVHTDLGDGFIRATNCVTGRTVGGDTELLMSDVIRIHSRT
;
A
#
# COMPACT_ATOMS: atom_id res chain seq x y z
N LEU A 1 22.44 -9.79 2.03
CA LEU A 1 22.03 -11.19 2.29
C LEU A 1 20.57 -11.27 2.72
N LEU A 2 20.15 -10.63 3.82
CA LEU A 2 18.75 -10.64 4.28
C LEU A 2 17.73 -10.10 3.25
N SER A 3 18.02 -8.96 2.60
CA SER A 3 17.15 -8.39 1.56
C SER A 3 16.92 -9.33 0.38
N LYS A 4 17.96 -10.08 -0.01
CA LYS A 4 17.89 -11.07 -1.10
C LYS A 4 16.91 -12.19 -0.76
N VAL A 5 17.00 -12.75 0.44
CA VAL A 5 16.11 -13.83 0.89
C VAL A 5 14.66 -13.33 0.98
N VAL A 6 14.45 -12.12 1.47
CA VAL A 6 13.12 -11.52 1.65
C VAL A 6 12.43 -11.22 0.31
N PHE A 7 13.13 -10.61 -0.65
CA PHE A 7 12.50 -10.17 -1.90
C PHE A 7 12.61 -11.19 -3.04
N GLU A 8 13.70 -11.95 -3.11
CA GLU A 8 13.91 -12.93 -4.19
C GLU A 8 13.40 -14.32 -3.78
N ASP A 9 13.81 -14.85 -2.63
CA ASP A 9 13.48 -16.24 -2.26
C ASP A 9 12.05 -16.36 -1.71
N LEU A 10 11.57 -15.35 -0.97
CA LEU A 10 10.22 -15.31 -0.38
C LEU A 10 9.21 -14.55 -1.25
N SER A 11 9.63 -13.99 -2.39
CA SER A 11 8.78 -13.26 -3.34
C SER A 11 7.88 -12.23 -2.65
N MET A 12 8.46 -11.39 -1.79
CA MET A 12 7.73 -10.29 -1.14
C MET A 12 7.87 -8.98 -1.90
N ILE A 13 6.85 -8.13 -1.79
CA ILE A 13 6.82 -6.77 -2.32
C ILE A 13 6.75 -5.78 -1.16
N VAL A 14 7.19 -4.54 -1.41
CA VAL A 14 7.02 -3.42 -0.47
C VAL A 14 6.05 -2.42 -1.07
N ALA A 15 5.04 -2.03 -0.30
CA ALA A 15 4.12 -0.96 -0.66
C ALA A 15 4.09 0.12 0.43
N TYR A 16 3.85 1.36 0.03
CA TYR A 16 3.89 2.53 0.88
C TYR A 16 2.49 3.15 0.99
N PRO A 17 1.74 2.83 2.06
CA PRO A 17 0.46 3.49 2.29
C PRO A 17 0.67 4.96 2.69
N VAL A 18 -0.11 5.86 2.10
CA VAL A 18 -0.07 7.30 2.41
C VAL A 18 -1.47 7.85 2.63
N ALA A 19 -1.60 8.89 3.46
CA ALA A 19 -2.86 9.57 3.69
C ALA A 19 -3.12 10.67 2.64
N ASP A 20 -2.07 11.35 2.16
CA ASP A 20 -2.14 12.39 1.13
C ASP A 20 -1.44 11.94 -0.17
N GLU A 21 -2.16 11.94 -1.29
CA GLU A 21 -1.64 11.48 -2.59
C GLU A 21 -0.74 12.50 -3.30
N GLY A 22 -0.81 13.79 -2.93
CA GLY A 22 0.03 14.84 -3.51
C GLY A 22 1.32 15.09 -2.72
N LYS A 23 1.24 14.99 -1.39
CA LYS A 23 2.41 15.18 -0.50
C LYS A 23 3.10 13.87 -0.12
N TRP A 24 2.41 12.74 -0.27
CA TRP A 24 2.86 11.41 0.19
C TRP A 24 3.16 11.40 1.69
N THR A 25 2.30 12.06 2.46
CA THR A 25 2.43 12.18 3.90
C THR A 25 1.32 11.43 4.63
N ASP A 26 1.57 11.12 5.90
CA ASP A 26 0.51 10.72 6.85
C ASP A 26 -0.15 11.93 7.51
N ALA A 27 -1.02 11.65 8.48
CA ALA A 27 -1.69 12.65 9.30
C ALA A 27 -0.75 13.54 10.12
N GLU A 28 0.51 13.14 10.32
CA GLU A 28 1.54 13.88 11.05
C GLU A 28 2.51 14.63 10.10
N ASP A 29 2.18 14.71 8.80
CA ASP A 29 3.00 15.32 7.73
C ASP A 29 4.35 14.62 7.51
N ARG A 30 4.49 13.36 7.94
CA ARG A 30 5.70 12.55 7.73
C ARG A 30 5.66 11.94 6.33
N LYS A 31 6.69 12.18 5.53
CA LYS A 31 6.76 11.71 4.13
C LYS A 31 7.15 10.23 4.06
N LEU A 32 6.34 9.43 3.36
CA LEU A 32 6.47 7.97 3.23
C LEU A 32 6.71 7.30 4.59
N PRO A 33 5.75 7.43 5.52
CA PRO A 33 5.96 7.07 6.91
C PRO A 33 6.05 5.57 7.13
N ASP A 34 5.28 4.79 6.36
CA ASP A 34 5.17 3.35 6.52
C ASP A 34 5.61 2.61 5.25
N ALA A 35 6.37 1.54 5.44
CA ALA A 35 6.76 0.59 4.41
C ALA A 35 6.23 -0.79 4.79
N ILE A 36 5.20 -1.26 4.10
CA ILE A 36 4.52 -2.52 4.39
C ILE A 36 5.04 -3.60 3.45
N ILE A 37 5.50 -4.71 4.02
CA ILE A 37 5.96 -5.87 3.27
C ILE A 37 4.77 -6.82 3.10
N LEU A 38 4.46 -7.17 1.86
CA LEU A 38 3.37 -8.07 1.48
C LEU A 38 3.90 -9.21 0.61
N GLN A 39 3.14 -10.30 0.49
CA GLN A 39 3.47 -11.33 -0.49
C GLN A 39 3.20 -10.80 -1.91
N SER A 40 3.99 -11.25 -2.88
CA SER A 40 3.71 -10.99 -4.29
C SER A 40 2.30 -11.49 -4.67
N GLY A 41 1.58 -10.70 -5.46
CA GLY A 41 0.16 -10.91 -5.77
C GLY A 41 -0.81 -10.34 -4.75
N SER A 42 -0.33 -9.74 -3.64
CA SER A 42 -1.20 -9.01 -2.72
C SER A 42 -1.85 -7.81 -3.41
N THR A 43 -3.07 -7.51 -3.01
CA THR A 43 -3.90 -6.50 -3.65
C THR A 43 -3.97 -5.20 -2.85
N ALA A 44 -4.54 -4.15 -3.45
CA ALA A 44 -4.78 -2.88 -2.75
C ALA A 44 -5.66 -3.05 -1.50
N ARG A 45 -6.59 -4.02 -1.50
CA ARG A 45 -7.39 -4.33 -0.31
C ARG A 45 -6.56 -5.05 0.76
N ASP A 46 -5.67 -5.96 0.38
CA ASP A 46 -4.79 -6.64 1.33
C ASP A 46 -3.85 -5.65 2.03
N LEU A 47 -3.35 -4.65 1.31
CA LEU A 47 -2.61 -3.54 1.91
C LEU A 47 -3.46 -2.78 2.93
N ALA A 48 -4.74 -2.54 2.65
CA ALA A 48 -5.62 -1.88 3.61
C ALA A 48 -5.77 -2.68 4.90
N TYR A 49 -5.96 -4.00 4.81
CA TYR A 49 -5.99 -4.88 5.98
C TYR A 49 -4.65 -4.93 6.73
N ALA A 50 -3.52 -4.86 6.01
CA ALA A 50 -2.19 -4.84 6.62
C ALA A 50 -1.92 -3.55 7.41
N VAL A 51 -2.53 -2.43 7.01
CA VAL A 51 -2.48 -1.17 7.78
C VAL A 51 -3.42 -1.22 8.97
N HIS A 52 -4.70 -1.52 8.76
CA HIS A 52 -5.70 -1.64 9.83
C HIS A 52 -6.94 -2.38 9.35
N THR A 53 -7.56 -3.23 10.18
CA THR A 53 -8.77 -3.97 9.80
C THR A 53 -9.93 -3.06 9.39
N ASP A 54 -10.15 -1.96 10.11
CA ASP A 54 -11.17 -0.96 9.77
C ASP A 54 -10.99 -0.33 8.37
N LEU A 55 -9.75 -0.20 7.89
CA LEU A 55 -9.48 0.29 6.53
C LEU A 55 -9.77 -0.77 5.47
N GLY A 56 -9.52 -2.04 5.79
CA GLY A 56 -9.86 -3.18 4.94
C GLY A 56 -11.37 -3.40 4.82
N ASP A 57 -12.07 -3.39 5.96
CA ASP A 57 -13.53 -3.57 6.04
C ASP A 57 -14.28 -2.40 5.37
N GLY A 58 -13.77 -1.18 5.55
CA GLY A 58 -14.33 0.03 4.95
C GLY A 58 -13.81 0.37 3.55
N PHE A 59 -12.99 -0.49 2.93
CA PHE A 59 -12.32 -0.19 1.66
C PHE A 59 -13.30 0.18 0.55
N ILE A 60 -13.12 1.38 -0.03
CA ILE A 60 -13.90 1.84 -1.19
C ILE A 60 -13.07 1.71 -2.46
N ARG A 61 -11.86 2.28 -2.45
CA ARG A 61 -10.93 2.32 -3.58
C ARG A 61 -9.55 2.70 -3.09
N ALA A 62 -8.55 2.57 -3.95
CA ALA A 62 -7.23 3.11 -3.71
C ALA A 62 -6.79 4.03 -4.86
N THR A 63 -5.82 4.91 -4.62
CA THR A 63 -5.13 5.68 -5.66
C THR A 63 -3.66 5.30 -5.67
N ASN A 64 -3.10 4.96 -6.83
CA ASN A 64 -1.66 4.90 -6.99
C ASN A 64 -1.12 6.34 -7.14
N CYS A 65 -0.40 6.81 -6.13
CA CYS A 65 0.03 8.21 -6.03
C CYS A 65 1.14 8.59 -7.00
N VAL A 66 1.84 7.61 -7.57
CA VAL A 66 2.87 7.84 -8.60
C VAL A 66 2.22 8.12 -9.96
N THR A 67 1.22 7.31 -10.32
CA THR A 67 0.52 7.45 -11.61
C THR A 67 -0.70 8.38 -11.55
N GLY A 68 -1.18 8.71 -10.34
CA GLY A 68 -2.41 9.45 -10.10
C GLY A 68 -3.68 8.67 -10.46
N ARG A 69 -3.58 7.35 -10.70
CA ARG A 69 -4.72 6.52 -11.16
C ARG A 69 -5.44 5.90 -9.98
N THR A 70 -6.76 5.84 -10.06
CA THR A 70 -7.57 5.05 -9.14
C THR A 70 -7.40 3.56 -9.46
N VAL A 71 -7.15 2.76 -8.44
CA VAL A 71 -7.03 1.31 -8.51
C VAL A 71 -8.15 0.64 -7.71
N GLY A 72 -8.61 -0.51 -8.21
CA GLY A 72 -9.64 -1.32 -7.55
C GLY A 72 -9.05 -2.14 -6.41
N GLY A 73 -9.93 -2.66 -5.55
CA GLY A 73 -9.51 -3.49 -4.41
C GLY A 73 -8.74 -4.75 -4.80
N ASP A 74 -9.07 -5.33 -5.96
CA ASP A 74 -8.47 -6.57 -6.46
C ASP A 74 -7.25 -6.31 -7.38
N THR A 75 -6.81 -5.06 -7.49
CA THR A 75 -5.60 -4.72 -8.26
C THR A 75 -4.37 -5.18 -7.48
N GLU A 76 -3.57 -6.05 -8.09
CA GLU A 76 -2.28 -6.49 -7.54
C GLU A 76 -1.31 -5.31 -7.43
N LEU A 77 -0.63 -5.24 -6.29
CA LEU A 77 0.39 -4.23 -6.02
C LEU A 77 1.74 -4.67 -6.56
N LEU A 78 2.51 -3.70 -7.02
CA LEU A 78 3.87 -3.89 -7.49
C LEU A 78 4.87 -3.40 -6.46
N MET A 79 6.12 -3.83 -6.64
CA MET A 79 7.23 -3.40 -5.80
C MET A 79 7.36 -1.88 -5.82
N SER A 80 7.38 -1.29 -4.62
CA SER A 80 7.47 0.16 -4.37
C SER A 80 6.26 0.98 -4.79
N ASP A 81 5.07 0.38 -4.90
CA ASP A 81 3.85 1.14 -5.11
C ASP A 81 3.53 2.07 -3.93
N VAL A 82 3.19 3.32 -4.24
CA VAL A 82 2.71 4.30 -3.26
C VAL A 82 1.20 4.39 -3.40
N ILE A 83 0.48 3.98 -2.35
CA ILE A 83 -0.97 3.76 -2.42
C ILE A 83 -1.67 4.61 -1.36
N ARG A 84 -2.65 5.40 -1.78
CA ARG A 84 -3.61 6.03 -0.88
C ARG A 84 -4.87 5.18 -0.80
N ILE A 85 -5.23 4.73 0.40
CA ILE A 85 -6.46 3.97 0.63
C ILE A 85 -7.60 4.96 0.95
N HIS A 86 -8.73 4.80 0.26
CA HIS A 86 -9.97 5.51 0.57
C HIS A 86 -10.91 4.53 1.25
N SER A 87 -11.18 4.75 2.54
CA SER A 87 -12.13 3.99 3.34
C SER A 87 -13.36 4.83 3.69
N ARG A 88 -14.47 4.18 4.05
CA ARG A 88 -15.68 4.84 4.56
C ARG A 88 -15.60 5.25 6.04
N THR A 89 -14.53 4.84 6.73
CA THR A 89 -14.29 5.08 8.16
C THR A 89 -14.04 6.55 8.48
#